data_AF-A0A1S3QP79-F1
#
_entry.id   AF-A0A1S3QP79-F1
#
_cell.length_a   1.000
_cell.length_b   1.000
_cell.length_c   1.000
_cell.angle_alpha   90.00
_cell.angle_beta   90.00
_cell.angle_gamma   90.00
#
_symmetry.space_group_name_H-M   'P 1'
#
loop_
_entity.id
_entity.type
_entity.pdbx_description
1 polymer ?
#
loop_
_entity_poly.entity_id
_entity_poly.type
_entity_poly.pdbx_seq_one_letter_code
_entity_poly.pdbx_strand_id
1 'polypeptide(L)'
;MNSRLQEIREKQKLRRQLLAQQLGAESADSIGAVLNSKDELKEIEETRETCRASFDTAGPSAKRKPLMEGGDTEEVEEQKVGKHTQVTDRLDH
;
A
#
# COMPACT_ATOMS: atom_id res chain seq x y z
N MET A 1 -12.07 33.72 -8.97
CA MET A 1 -11.26 32.62 -8.41
C MET A 1 -12.07 31.35 -8.09
N ASN A 2 -13.26 31.13 -8.68
CA ASN A 2 -14.09 29.94 -8.40
C ASN A 2 -13.77 28.72 -9.29
N SER A 3 -13.11 28.94 -10.43
CA SER A 3 -12.85 27.89 -11.44
C SER A 3 -11.92 26.78 -10.93
N ARG A 4 -10.82 27.13 -10.26
CA ARG A 4 -9.82 26.13 -9.82
C ARG A 4 -10.36 25.23 -8.71
N LEU A 5 -11.14 25.78 -7.78
CA LEU A 5 -11.77 24.96 -6.73
C LEU A 5 -12.82 24.01 -7.31
N GLN A 6 -13.58 24.47 -8.31
CA GLN A 6 -14.55 23.62 -9.00
C GLN A 6 -13.85 22.47 -9.72
N GLU A 7 -12.78 22.75 -10.47
CA GLU A 7 -12.01 21.74 -11.19
C GLU A 7 -11.41 20.67 -10.26
N ILE A 8 -10.89 21.09 -9.09
CA ILE A 8 -10.41 20.15 -8.07
C ILE A 8 -11.54 19.24 -7.57
N ARG A 9 -12.73 19.80 -7.29
CA ARG A 9 -13.89 19.02 -6.83
C ARG A 9 -14.36 18.02 -7.89
N GLU A 10 -14.42 18.43 -9.16
CA GLU A 10 -14.81 17.58 -10.28
C GLU A 10 -13.81 16.43 -10.47
N LYS A 11 -12.51 16.73 -10.44
CA LYS A 11 -11.45 15.71 -10.51
C LYS A 11 -11.54 14.71 -9.35
N GLN A 12 -11.76 15.20 -8.12
CA GLN A 12 -11.94 14.32 -6.96
C GLN A 12 -13.20 13.46 -7.06
N LYS A 13 -14.32 14.03 -7.55
CA LYS A 13 -15.55 13.28 -7.79
C LYS A 13 -15.33 12.16 -8.80
N LEU A 14 -14.68 12.46 -9.93
CA LEU A 14 -14.36 11.47 -10.96
C LEU A 14 -13.46 10.36 -10.41
N ARG A 15 -12.40 10.72 -9.67
CA ARG A 15 -11.50 9.73 -9.06
C ARG A 15 -12.26 8.76 -8.14
N ARG A 16 -13.16 9.29 -7.30
CA ARG A 16 -13.98 8.45 -6.40
C ARG A 16 -14.95 7.54 -7.17
N GLN A 17 -15.57 8.04 -8.24
CA GLN A 17 -16.45 7.23 -9.09
C GLN A 17 -15.70 6.09 -9.79
N LEU A 18 -14.52 6.36 -10.33
CA LEU A 18 -13.69 5.33 -10.97
C LEU A 18 -13.27 4.25 -9.97
N LEU A 19 -12.87 4.65 -8.77
CA LEU A 19 -12.52 3.71 -7.71
C LEU A 19 -13.73 2.84 -7.32
N ALA A 20 -14.93 3.41 -7.20
CA ALA A 20 -16.15 2.64 -6.94
C ALA A 20 -16.37 1.56 -8.00
N GLN A 21 -16.27 1.91 -9.28
CA GLN A 21 -16.44 0.97 -10.39
C GLN A 21 -15.41 -0.15 -10.35
N GLN A 22 -14.13 0.17 -10.09
CA GLN A 22 -13.07 -0.84 -9.96
C GLN A 22 -13.30 -1.83 -8.81
N LEU A 23 -13.89 -1.35 -7.73
CA LEU A 23 -14.24 -2.15 -6.55
C LEU A 23 -15.62 -2.82 -6.66
N GLY A 24 -16.35 -2.63 -7.77
CA GLY A 24 -17.70 -3.16 -7.94
C GLY A 24 -18.75 -2.49 -7.05
N ALA A 25 -18.45 -1.33 -6.47
CA ALA A 25 -19.39 -0.57 -5.66
C ALA A 25 -20.35 0.24 -6.56
N GLU A 26 -21.63 0.28 -6.19
CA GLU A 26 -22.66 1.01 -6.95
C GLU A 26 -22.40 2.52 -7.01
N SER A 27 -21.73 3.06 -5.99
CA SER A 27 -21.39 4.48 -5.89
C SER A 27 -20.11 4.73 -5.09
N ALA A 28 -19.60 5.96 -5.20
CA ALA A 28 -18.47 6.45 -4.40
C ALA A 28 -18.76 6.42 -2.89
N ASP A 29 -20.02 6.61 -2.47
CA ASP A 29 -20.41 6.68 -1.08
C ASP A 29 -20.51 5.28 -0.44
N SER A 30 -20.78 4.25 -1.26
CA SER A 30 -20.81 2.84 -0.83
C SER A 30 -19.44 2.16 -0.75
N ILE A 31 -18.37 2.80 -1.23
CA ILE A 31 -17.00 2.23 -1.20
C ILE A 31 -16.60 1.81 0.22
N GLY A 32 -16.98 2.60 1.23
CA GLY A 32 -16.63 2.33 2.63
C GLY A 32 -17.11 0.97 3.12
N ALA A 33 -18.27 0.49 2.65
CA ALA A 33 -18.81 -0.81 3.02
C ALA A 33 -18.05 -1.97 2.36
N VAL A 34 -17.54 -1.76 1.14
CA VAL A 34 -16.71 -2.76 0.43
C VAL A 34 -15.33 -2.85 1.07
N LEU A 35 -14.67 -1.71 1.33
CA LEU A 35 -13.32 -1.67 1.91
C LEU A 35 -13.29 -2.09 3.38
N ASN A 36 -14.34 -1.80 4.15
CA ASN A 36 -14.43 -2.15 5.57
C ASN A 36 -15.46 -3.24 5.79
N SER A 37 -15.54 -4.19 4.86
CA SER A 37 -16.44 -5.33 5.04
C SER A 37 -16.05 -6.07 6.32
N LYS A 38 -17.06 -6.46 7.09
CA LYS A 38 -16.85 -7.09 8.40
C LYS A 38 -16.05 -8.39 8.28
N ASP A 39 -16.25 -9.10 7.17
CA ASP A 39 -15.62 -10.39 6.92
C ASP A 39 -14.13 -10.21 6.59
N GLU A 40 -13.77 -9.25 5.73
CA GLU A 40 -12.36 -8.95 5.42
C GLU A 40 -11.58 -8.50 6.66
N LEU A 41 -12.18 -7.62 7.47
CA LEU A 41 -11.55 -7.14 8.71
C LEU A 41 -11.34 -8.27 9.72
N LYS A 42 -12.30 -9.19 9.81
CA LYS A 42 -12.19 -10.38 10.66
C LYS A 42 -11.07 -11.30 10.18
N GLU A 43 -10.95 -11.54 8.87
CA GLU A 43 -9.88 -12.36 8.30
C GLU A 43 -8.49 -11.74 8.54
N ILE A 44 -8.38 -10.41 8.40
CA ILE A 44 -7.13 -9.69 8.72
C ILE A 44 -6.79 -9.81 10.21
N GLU A 45 -7.78 -9.67 11.10
CA GLU A 45 -7.56 -9.81 12.54
C GLU A 45 -7.12 -11.23 12.92
N GLU A 46 -7.78 -12.24 12.36
CA GLU A 46 -7.44 -13.66 12.55
C GLU A 46 -6.03 -13.97 12.04
N THR A 47 -5.68 -13.49 10.85
CA THR A 47 -4.32 -13.64 10.30
C THR A 47 -3.28 -12.96 11.19
N ARG A 48 -3.59 -11.78 11.73
CA ARG A 48 -2.69 -11.06 12.63
C ARG A 48 -2.52 -11.78 13.96
N GLU A 49 -3.57 -12.41 14.47
CA GLU A 49 -3.54 -13.24 15.68
C GLU A 49 -2.72 -14.51 15.47
N THR A 50 -2.92 -15.23 14.36
CA THR A 50 -2.13 -16.43 14.03
C THR A 50 -0.65 -16.12 13.84
N CYS A 51 -0.31 -15.01 13.18
CA CYS A 51 1.08 -14.55 13.10
C CYS A 51 1.66 -14.30 14.49
N ARG A 52 0.94 -13.58 15.37
CA ARG A 52 1.39 -13.35 16.75
C ARG A 52 1.55 -14.62 17.56
N ALA A 53 0.56 -15.52 17.52
CA ALA A 53 0.58 -16.80 18.21
C ALA A 53 1.77 -17.67 17.74
N SER A 54 2.15 -17.58 16.46
CA SER A 54 3.35 -18.24 15.92
C SER A 54 4.65 -17.69 16.52
N PHE A 55 4.69 -16.40 16.86
CA PHE A 55 5.84 -15.78 17.54
C PHE A 55 5.84 -16.03 19.06
N ASP A 56 4.67 -16.16 19.69
CA ASP A 56 4.55 -16.41 21.14
C ASP A 56 4.76 -17.89 21.52
N THR A 57 4.36 -18.83 20.66
CA THR A 57 4.64 -20.27 20.84
C THR A 57 6.09 -20.63 20.50
N ALA A 58 6.76 -19.80 19.70
CA ALA A 58 8.22 -19.72 19.68
C ALA A 58 8.70 -19.01 20.96
N GLY A 59 8.51 -19.67 22.11
CA GLY A 59 8.98 -19.22 23.41
C GLY A 59 10.43 -18.72 23.33
N PRO A 60 10.81 -17.81 24.24
CA PRO A 60 11.84 -16.80 24.02
C PRO A 60 13.07 -17.42 23.37
N SER A 61 13.34 -17.05 22.11
CA SER A 61 14.65 -17.31 21.52
C SER A 61 15.65 -16.68 22.47
N ALA A 62 16.33 -17.53 23.24
CA ALA A 62 17.31 -17.11 24.21
C ALA A 62 18.31 -16.20 23.47
N LYS A 63 18.46 -14.97 23.98
CA LYS A 63 19.45 -13.96 23.58
C LYS A 63 19.15 -13.18 22.29
N ARG A 64 18.15 -12.30 22.29
CA ARG A 64 18.30 -11.00 21.60
C ARG A 64 17.81 -9.88 22.53
N LYS A 65 18.72 -8.95 22.80
CA LYS A 65 18.56 -7.87 23.79
C LYS A 65 17.35 -6.99 23.46
N PRO A 66 16.67 -6.42 24.46
CA PRO A 66 15.71 -5.36 24.21
C PRO A 66 16.50 -4.10 23.83
N LEU A 67 16.30 -3.60 22.62
CA LEU A 67 16.53 -2.19 22.35
C LEU A 67 15.15 -1.57 22.12
N MET A 68 14.51 -1.24 23.24
CA MET A 68 13.51 -0.20 23.26
C MET A 68 14.26 1.10 23.56
N GLU A 69 14.55 1.88 22.52
CA GLU A 69 14.67 3.34 22.60
C GLU A 69 14.89 3.94 21.21
N GLY A 70 14.09 4.97 20.89
CA GLY A 70 14.47 6.16 20.12
C GLY A 70 15.04 5.97 18.71
N GLY A 71 14.28 6.41 17.70
CA GLY A 71 14.77 6.63 16.35
C GLY A 71 13.90 7.62 15.59
N ASP A 72 13.91 8.86 16.08
CA ASP A 72 13.58 10.08 15.34
C ASP A 72 14.43 10.12 14.06
N THR A 73 13.79 10.43 12.91
CA THR A 73 14.37 10.95 11.64
C THR A 73 15.56 10.16 11.04
N GLU A 74 15.85 10.06 9.75
CA GLU A 74 15.77 10.97 8.61
C GLU A 74 16.14 10.16 7.33
N GLU A 75 15.48 10.51 6.22
CA GLU A 75 16.04 10.69 4.86
C GLU A 75 16.96 9.63 4.20
N VAL A 76 16.47 9.12 3.05
CA VAL A 76 17.16 9.02 1.74
C VAL A 76 18.33 8.03 1.57
N GLU A 77 18.15 7.07 0.65
CA GLU A 77 19.09 6.91 -0.47
C GLU A 77 18.40 6.30 -1.70
N GLU A 78 18.24 7.13 -2.75
CA GLU A 78 18.01 6.67 -4.12
C GLU A 78 19.21 5.83 -4.58
N GLN A 79 19.00 4.58 -4.97
CA GLN A 79 20.01 3.82 -5.69
C GLN A 79 19.61 3.67 -7.16
N LYS A 80 19.91 4.71 -7.94
CA LYS A 80 20.00 4.64 -9.40
C LYS A 80 21.31 3.94 -9.78
N VAL A 81 21.24 2.66 -10.15
CA VAL A 81 22.32 2.00 -10.90
C VAL A 81 21.80 1.66 -12.29
N GLY A 82 22.22 2.49 -13.25
CA GLY A 82 22.02 2.23 -14.66
C GLY A 82 22.73 0.95 -15.09
N LYS A 83 22.05 0.16 -15.92
CA LYS A 83 22.69 -0.80 -16.81
C LYS A 83 22.29 -0.48 -18.23
N HIS A 84 23.19 0.24 -18.89
CA HIS A 84 23.28 0.35 -20.33
C HIS A 84 23.28 -1.06 -20.92
N THR A 85 22.20 -1.44 -21.60
CA THR A 85 22.17 -2.68 -22.39
C THR A 85 22.21 -2.28 -23.85
N GLN A 86 23.42 -2.29 -24.38
CA GLN A 86 23.72 -2.12 -25.80
C GLN A 86 23.23 -3.38 -26.51
N VAL A 87 22.10 -3.29 -27.21
CA VAL A 87 21.66 -4.37 -28.11
C VAL A 87 22.10 -3.97 -29.51
N THR A 88 23.20 -4.59 -29.95
CA THR A 88 23.64 -4.61 -31.34
C THR A 88 22.70 -5.52 -32.11
N ASP A 89 21.90 -4.97 -33.02
CA ASP A 89 21.28 -5.79 -34.07
C ASP A 89 21.90 -5.47 -35.42
N ARG A 90 22.20 -6.58 -36.09
CA ARG A 90 23.06 -6.78 -37.25
C ARG A 90 22.49 -6.15 -38.52
N LEU A 91 23.42 -5.70 -39.35
CA LEU A 91 23.27 -5.55 -40.80
C LEU A 91 22.77 -6.87 -41.41
N ASP A 92 21.71 -6.84 -42.21
CA ASP A 92 21.50 -7.82 -43.28
C ASP A 92 20.75 -7.19 -44.47
N HIS A 93 21.53 -7.07 -45.56
CA HIS A 93 21.22 -7.03 -46.99
C HIS A 93 20.23 -5.99 -47.55
#